data_AF-A0A838VAJ6-F1
#
_entry.id   AF-A0A838VAJ6-F1
#
_cell.length_a   1.000
_cell.length_b   1.000
_cell.length_c   1.000
_cell.angle_alpha   90.00
_cell.angle_beta   90.00
_cell.angle_gamma   90.00
#
_symmetry.space_group_name_H-M   'P 1'
#
loop_
_entity.id
_entity.type
_entity.pdbx_description
1 polymer ?
#
loop_
_entity_poly.entity_id
_entity_poly.type
_entity_poly.pdbx_seq_one_letter_code
_entity_poly.pdbx_strand_id
1 'polypeptide(L)' 'MRRGNRPAQASGQRPRFWGRHAVLASLANPARTVRKLWGTREALARLDLPPVLPVVYADVADLGRMVPIDAPH' A
#
# COMPACT_ATOMS: atom_id res chain seq x y z
N MET A 1 -4.45 31.81 -3.11
CA MET A 1 -5.58 30.85 -2.97
C MET A 1 -5.02 29.52 -2.47
N ARG A 2 -5.20 29.18 -1.18
CA ARG A 2 -4.77 27.88 -0.65
C ARG A 2 -5.78 26.82 -1.09
N ARG A 3 -5.38 26.00 -2.06
CA ARG A 3 -6.18 24.86 -2.54
C ARG A 3 -6.28 23.87 -1.37
N GLY A 4 -7.45 23.82 -0.73
CA GLY A 4 -7.70 22.97 0.42
C GLY A 4 -7.38 21.51 0.09
N ASN A 5 -6.61 20.87 0.98
CA ASN A 5 -6.36 19.43 0.97
C ASN A 5 -7.69 18.73 1.26
N ARG A 6 -8.54 18.52 0.24
CA ARG A 6 -9.64 17.57 0.37
C ARG A 6 -9.00 16.19 0.49
N PRO A 7 -9.18 15.45 1.60
CA PRO A 7 -8.80 14.05 1.61
C PRO A 7 -9.59 13.39 0.50
N ALA A 8 -8.88 12.84 -0.50
CA ALA A 8 -9.51 12.08 -1.56
C ALA A 8 -10.31 10.96 -0.88
N GLN A 9 -11.64 11.02 -1.00
CA GLN A 9 -12.53 9.99 -0.48
C GLN A 9 -12.02 8.65 -1.02
N ALA A 10 -11.58 7.76 -0.13
CA ALA A 10 -11.04 6.48 -0.53
C ALA A 10 -12.12 5.78 -1.34
N SER A 11 -11.85 5.52 -2.62
CA SER A 11 -12.79 4.83 -3.50
C SER A 11 -13.18 3.51 -2.83
N GLY A 12 -14.43 3.39 -2.36
CA GLY A 12 -14.90 2.23 -1.58
C GLY A 12 -14.82 0.89 -2.32
N GLN A 13 -14.50 0.90 -3.62
CA GLN A 13 -14.36 -0.29 -4.45
C GLN A 13 -12.94 -0.88 -4.49
N ARG A 14 -11.98 -0.33 -3.73
CA ARG A 14 -10.59 -0.80 -3.74
C ARG A 14 -10.08 -1.03 -2.32
N PRO A 15 -10.20 -2.26 -1.77
CA PRO A 15 -9.68 -2.55 -0.45
C PRO A 15 -8.16 -2.36 -0.43
N ARG A 16 -7.66 -1.87 0.70
CA ARG A 16 -6.23 -1.78 1.00
C ARG A 16 -5.88 -2.83 2.05
N PHE A 17 -4.70 -3.44 1.90
CA PHE A 17 -4.14 -4.36 2.86
C PHE A 17 -2.99 -3.68 3.58
N TRP A 18 -2.87 -3.95 4.87
CA TRP A 18 -1.87 -3.37 5.76
C TRP A 18 -1.12 -4.50 6.46
N GLY A 19 0.14 -4.28 6.80
CA GLY A 19 0.98 -5.30 7.41
C GLY A 19 1.60 -6.29 6.41
N ARG A 20 2.65 -6.98 6.87
CA ARG A 20 3.46 -7.88 6.03
C ARG A 20 2.64 -9.07 5.53
N HIS A 21 1.91 -9.77 6.40
CA HIS A 21 1.22 -11.01 6.03
C HIS A 21 0.11 -10.75 5.02
N ALA A 22 -0.75 -9.75 5.25
CA ALA A 22 -1.84 -9.42 4.33
C ALA A 22 -1.34 -8.96 2.96
N VAL A 23 -0.24 -8.19 2.92
CA VAL A 23 0.40 -7.76 1.67
C VAL A 23 1.01 -8.95 0.92
N LEU A 24 1.76 -9.82 1.60
CA LEU A 24 2.36 -11.00 0.97
C LEU A 24 1.28 -11.96 0.44
N ALA A 25 0.24 -12.23 1.22
CA ALA A 25 -0.89 -13.04 0.78
C ALA A 25 -1.60 -12.43 -0.43
N SER A 26 -1.69 -11.10 -0.49
CA SER A 26 -2.26 -10.40 -1.64
C SER A 26 -1.39 -10.50 -2.90
N LEU A 27 -0.07 -10.47 -2.76
CA LEU A 27 0.87 -10.63 -3.88
C LEU A 27 0.91 -12.08 -4.37
N ALA A 28 0.80 -13.05 -3.47
CA ALA A 28 0.83 -14.48 -3.80
C ALA A 28 -0.49 -15.00 -4.39
N ASN A 29 -1.58 -14.22 -4.34
CA ASN A 29 -2.88 -14.65 -4.84
C ASN A 29 -3.06 -14.26 -6.32
N PRO A 30 -3.06 -15.23 -7.27
CA PRO A 30 -3.19 -14.94 -8.69
C PRO A 30 -4.58 -14.40 -9.08
N ALA A 31 -5.62 -14.65 -8.27
CA ALA A 31 -6.95 -14.10 -8.51
C ALA A 31 -7.03 -12.59 -8.15
N ARG A 32 -5.96 -12.00 -7.58
CA ARG A 32 -5.92 -10.59 -7.20
C ARG A 32 -5.07 -9.79 -8.18
N THR A 33 -5.59 -8.64 -8.59
CA THR A 33 -4.80 -7.61 -9.31
C THR A 33 -4.29 -6.56 -8.32
N VAL A 34 -2.98 -6.60 -8.02
CA VAL A 34 -2.34 -5.55 -7.22
C VAL A 34 -2.06 -4.34 -8.10
N ARG A 35 -2.63 -3.19 -7.72
CA ARG A 35 -2.62 -1.97 -8.54
C ARG A 35 -1.51 -1.01 -8.17
N LYS A 36 -1.07 -1.04 -6.90
CA LYS A 36 -0.04 -0.16 -6.36
C LYS A 36 0.46 -0.74 -5.03
N LEU A 37 1.76 -0.63 -4.78
CA LEU A 37 2.41 -1.03 -3.55
C LEU A 37 3.17 0.15 -2.94
N TRP A 38 3.07 0.30 -1.62
CA TRP A 38 3.87 1.25 -0.86
C TRP A 38 4.75 0.48 0.12
N GLY A 39 5.97 0.95 0.34
CA GLY A 39 6.89 0.33 1.29
C GLY A 39 8.22 1.06 1.35
N THR A 40 9.03 0.74 2.35
CA THR A 40 10.41 1.26 2.40
C THR A 40 11.27 0.55 1.36
N ARG A 41 12.40 1.15 0.98
CA ARG A 41 13.32 0.55 0.00
C ARG A 41 13.84 -0.81 0.50
N GLU A 42 14.20 -0.89 1.77
CA GLU A 42 14.75 -2.08 2.41
C GLU A 42 13.73 -3.21 2.52
N ALA A 43 12.45 -2.87 2.73
CA ALA A 43 11.38 -3.85 2.79
C ALA A 43 11.06 -4.41 1.41
N LEU A 44 10.95 -3.54 0.40
CA LEU A 44 10.58 -3.93 -0.96
C LEU A 44 11.73 -4.61 -1.70
N ALA A 45 13.00 -4.29 -1.40
CA ALA A 45 14.16 -4.98 -1.97
C ALA A 45 14.24 -6.48 -1.60
N ARG A 46 13.48 -6.92 -0.58
CA ARG A 46 13.38 -8.34 -0.19
C ARG A 46 12.29 -9.10 -0.92
N LEU A 47 11.51 -8.42 -1.77
CA LEU A 47 10.40 -9.00 -2.51
C LEU A 47 10.78 -9.14 -3.98
N ASP A 48 10.43 -10.28 -4.57
CA ASP A 48 10.44 -10.44 -6.02
C ASP A 48 9.14 -9.84 -6.58
N LEU A 49 9.23 -8.61 -7.08
CA LEU A 49 8.09 -7.84 -7.55
C LEU A 49 8.08 -7.79 -9.09
N PRO A 50 6.90 -7.97 -9.73
CA PRO A 50 6.78 -7.77 -11.16
C PRO A 50 7.23 -6.33 -11.54
N PRO A 51 8.05 -6.15 -12.59
CA PRO A 51 8.60 -4.83 -12.94
C PRO A 51 7.52 -3.83 -13.36
N VAL A 52 6.33 -4.32 -13.74
CA VAL A 52 5.17 -3.52 -14.12
C VAL A 52 4.36 -3.02 -12.92
N LEU A 53 4.60 -3.55 -11.70
CA LEU A 53 3.85 -3.17 -10.52
C LEU A 53 4.25 -1.76 -10.06
N PRO A 54 3.33 -0.79 -10.01
CA PRO A 54 3.66 0.54 -9.53
C PRO A 54 4.04 0.51 -8.04
N VAL A 55 5.29 0.85 -7.75
CA VAL A 55 5.84 0.94 -6.40
C VAL A 55 6.04 2.40 -6.02
N VAL A 56 5.66 2.75 -4.79
CA VAL A 56 5.97 4.04 -4.17
C VAL A 56 6.77 3.80 -2.91
N TYR A 57 7.99 4.35 -2.88
CA TYR A 57 8.81 4.36 -1.68
C TYR A 57 8.30 5.41 -0.71
N ALA A 58 8.22 5.03 0.57
CA ALA A 58 7.86 5.91 1.67
C ALA A 58 8.56 5.46 2.94
N ASP A 59 8.84 6.39 3.84
CA ASP A 59 9.45 6.08 5.14
C ASP A 59 8.42 5.46 6.09
N VAL A 60 8.91 4.81 7.15
CA VAL A 60 8.07 4.10 8.12
C VAL A 60 7.02 5.02 8.74
N ALA A 61 7.39 6.27 9.06
CA ALA A 61 6.47 7.24 9.64
C ALA A 61 5.35 7.63 8.66
N ASP A 62 5.64 7.76 7.37
CA ASP A 62 4.64 8.07 6.34
C ASP A 62 3.68 6.91 6.13
N LEU A 63 4.21 5.69 6.08
CA LEU A 63 3.41 4.48 5.99
C LEU A 63 2.48 4.35 7.20
N GLY A 64 2.97 4.60 8.41
CA GLY A 64 2.17 4.58 9.64
C GLY A 64 1.00 5.57 9.60
N ARG A 65 1.18 6.75 8.99
CA ARG A 65 0.10 7.74 8.81
C ARG A 65 -0.98 7.30 7.80
N MET A 66 -0.69 6.33 6.94
CA MET A 66 -1.64 5.82 5.95
C MET A 66 -2.54 4.71 6.50
N VAL A 67 -2.10 4.01 7.56
CA VAL A 67 -2.78 2.86 8.16
C VAL A 67 -3.87 3.36 9.11
N PRO A 68 -5.15 3.02 8.89
CA PRO A 68 -6.22 3.28 9.87
C PRO A 68 -5.92 2.59 11.21
N ILE A 69 -6.34 3.22 12.31
CA ILE A 69 -6.06 2.72 13.67
C ILE A 69 -6.61 1.31 13.93
N ASP A 70 -7.69 0.95 13.25
CA ASP A 70 -8.44 -0.30 13.36
C ASP A 70 -8.13 -1.29 12.22
N ALA A 71 -7.07 -1.03 11.44
CA ALA A 71 -6.70 -1.91 10.35
C ALA A 71 -6.28 -3.31 10.84
N PRO A 72 -6.74 -4.39 10.18
CA PRO A 72 -6.25 -5.74 10.44
C PRO A 72 -4.81 -5.93 9.91
N HIS A 73 -3.99 -6.71 10.62
CA HIS A 73 -2.56 -6.95 10.31
C HIS A 73 -2.22 -8.45 10.30
#